data_AF-A0AAU9W745-F1
#
_entry.id   AF-A0AAU9W745-F1
#
_cell.length_a   1.000
_cell.length_b   1.000
_cell.length_c   1.000
_cell.angle_alpha   90.00
_cell.angle_beta   90.00
_cell.angle_gamma   90.00
#
_symmetry.space_group_name_H-M   'P 1'
#
loop_
_entity.id
_entity.type
_entity.pdbx_description
1 polymer ?
#
loop_
_entity_poly.entity_id
_entity_poly.type
_entity_poly.pdbx_seq_one_letter_code
_entity_poly.pdbx_strand_id
1 'polypeptide(L)'
;MKVIAIIFLVHYVIFTDAEEGASKYCKTADEKWDELKEMIESLNCPCPEPPPEPLESCKYGFEDGEKANKDYVLQVDEFTKLPVYCNMDGAGLGDCGGGGWTLVMKIDGAKSTFKYDSPFWSDKKEYEPSNGRNLDAGETKLPTYWSTSFTKICLGMKVGAESKFIVLNQEASSLHSLIADGQYRQTSLGREAWKNLISEASLQQKCNKEGFNVVSDVPNFSKARIGIVGNNENACTTSDSRIGFGTAGYPDDTNSCGNEAKHGGDKGDKSTEAMGYIFVQ
;
A
#
# COMPACT_ATOMS: atom_id res chain seq x y z
N MET A 1 -4.37 39.95 6.99
CA MET A 1 -4.57 40.80 8.21
C MET A 1 -3.50 41.88 8.43
N LYS A 2 -2.19 41.62 8.27
CA LYS A 2 -1.15 42.63 8.61
C LYS A 2 -1.14 43.88 7.71
N VAL A 3 -1.47 43.77 6.42
CA VAL A 3 -1.47 44.90 5.47
C VAL A 3 -2.63 45.87 5.74
N ILE A 4 -3.82 45.34 6.00
CA ILE A 4 -5.02 46.14 6.31
C ILE A 4 -4.80 47.02 7.55
N ALA A 5 -4.19 46.47 8.61
CA ALA A 5 -3.91 47.21 9.84
C ALA A 5 -2.92 48.38 9.64
N ILE A 6 -1.89 48.21 8.79
CA ILE A 6 -0.93 49.26 8.47
C ILE A 6 -1.60 50.38 7.67
N ILE A 7 -2.49 50.01 6.75
CA ILE A 7 -3.21 50.97 5.91
C ILE A 7 -4.22 51.79 6.74
N PHE A 8 -4.95 51.16 7.66
CA PHE A 8 -5.84 51.88 8.59
C PHE A 8 -5.09 52.89 9.46
N LEU A 9 -3.88 52.55 9.92
CA LEU A 9 -3.03 53.46 10.70
C LEU A 9 -2.60 54.69 9.89
N VAL A 10 -2.22 54.51 8.62
CA VAL A 10 -1.84 55.62 7.73
C VAL A 10 -3.04 56.51 7.41
N HIS A 11 -4.21 55.92 7.16
CA HIS A 11 -5.44 56.67 6.88
C HIS A 11 -5.90 57.49 8.09
N TYR A 12 -5.87 56.90 9.29
CA TYR A 12 -6.26 57.58 10.52
C TYR A 12 -5.39 58.79 10.83
N VAL A 13 -4.07 58.69 10.61
CA VAL A 13 -3.12 59.80 10.82
C VAL A 13 -3.36 60.96 9.85
N ILE A 14 -3.74 60.69 8.60
CA ILE A 14 -4.04 61.72 7.60
C ILE A 14 -5.31 62.51 7.96
N PHE A 15 -6.30 61.85 8.58
CA PHE A 15 -7.56 62.50 8.98
C PHE A 15 -7.46 63.35 10.25
N THR A 16 -6.50 63.06 11.14
CA THR A 16 -6.35 63.82 12.40
C THR A 16 -5.68 65.19 12.24
N ASP A 17 -5.03 65.47 11.10
CA ASP A 17 -4.29 66.72 10.83
C ASP A 17 -5.04 67.73 9.92
N ALA A 18 -6.30 67.47 9.57
CA ALA A 18 -7.07 68.30 8.64
C ALA A 18 -7.95 69.34 9.36
N GLU A 19 -7.43 70.56 9.59
CA GLU A 19 -8.24 71.73 9.98
C GLU A 19 -9.14 72.24 8.83
N GLU A 20 -10.23 72.93 9.21
CA GLU A 20 -11.32 73.46 8.38
C GLU A 20 -10.84 74.10 7.07
N GLY A 21 -10.82 73.30 6.01
CA GLY A 21 -10.27 73.70 4.72
C GLY A 21 -9.67 72.57 3.87
N ALA A 22 -9.69 71.32 4.34
CA ALA A 22 -9.32 70.13 3.56
C ALA A 22 -10.40 69.79 2.52
N SER A 23 -10.57 70.64 1.50
CA SER A 23 -9.82 70.63 0.24
C SER A 23 -9.98 69.29 -0.47
N LYS A 24 -10.61 69.36 -1.65
CA LYS A 24 -10.76 68.39 -2.75
C LYS A 24 -9.98 67.06 -2.66
N TYR A 25 -8.74 67.10 -2.17
CA TYR A 25 -7.88 65.95 -1.89
C TYR A 25 -8.47 64.90 -0.93
N CYS A 26 -9.21 65.28 0.13
CA CYS A 26 -9.83 64.30 1.04
C CYS A 26 -10.91 63.48 0.33
N LYS A 27 -11.76 64.14 -0.48
CA LYS A 27 -12.77 63.43 -1.30
C LYS A 27 -12.13 62.50 -2.32
N THR A 28 -11.06 62.95 -2.99
CA THR A 28 -10.31 62.10 -3.92
C THR A 28 -9.61 60.93 -3.23
N ALA A 29 -9.20 61.08 -1.97
CA ALA A 29 -8.63 59.99 -1.19
C ALA A 29 -9.70 58.97 -0.79
N ASP A 30 -10.90 59.41 -0.42
CA ASP A 30 -12.05 58.52 -0.14
C ASP A 30 -12.49 57.75 -1.39
N GLU A 31 -12.59 58.41 -2.54
CA GLU A 31 -12.93 57.76 -3.82
C GLU A 31 -11.89 56.69 -4.19
N LYS A 32 -10.59 57.01 -4.09
CA LYS A 32 -9.51 56.03 -4.33
C LYS A 32 -9.45 54.93 -3.29
N TRP A 33 -9.93 55.19 -2.07
CA TRP A 33 -10.02 54.20 -1.02
C TRP A 33 -11.13 53.19 -1.31
N ASP A 34 -12.28 53.67 -1.77
CA ASP A 34 -13.39 52.81 -2.18
C ASP A 34 -13.03 52.01 -3.45
N GLU A 35 -12.34 52.60 -4.43
CA GLU A 35 -11.77 51.86 -5.58
C GLU A 35 -10.79 50.77 -5.11
N LEU A 36 -9.92 51.07 -4.14
CA LEU A 36 -8.97 50.09 -3.60
C LEU A 36 -9.66 48.98 -2.82
N LYS A 37 -10.75 49.27 -2.08
CA LYS A 37 -11.58 48.25 -1.42
C LYS A 37 -12.22 47.33 -2.43
N GLU A 38 -12.82 47.87 -3.48
CA GLU A 38 -13.40 47.06 -4.57
C GLU A 38 -12.33 46.22 -5.28
N MET A 39 -11.12 46.76 -5.48
CA MET A 39 -9.99 45.99 -6.01
C MET A 39 -9.54 44.87 -5.07
N ILE A 40 -9.54 45.10 -3.75
CA ILE A 40 -9.17 44.09 -2.74
C ILE A 40 -10.27 43.02 -2.59
N GLU A 41 -11.55 43.41 -2.65
CA GLU A 41 -12.69 42.48 -2.59
C GLU A 41 -12.85 41.67 -3.88
N SER A 42 -12.52 42.26 -5.04
CA SER A 42 -12.49 41.54 -6.33
C SER A 42 -11.23 40.69 -6.50
N LEU A 43 -10.13 41.01 -5.80
CA LEU A 43 -9.07 40.06 -5.52
C LEU A 43 -9.57 39.05 -4.47
N ASN A 44 -10.37 38.10 -4.92
CA ASN A 44 -10.44 36.78 -4.32
C ASN A 44 -9.02 36.19 -4.36
N CYS A 45 -8.14 36.58 -3.45
CA CYS A 45 -6.92 35.86 -3.14
C CYS A 45 -7.40 34.58 -2.46
N PRO A 46 -7.48 33.45 -3.17
CA PRO A 46 -7.84 32.22 -2.51
C PRO A 46 -6.69 31.99 -1.53
N CYS A 47 -6.97 32.04 -0.22
CA CYS A 47 -6.04 31.47 0.74
C CYS A 47 -5.73 30.07 0.20
N PRO A 48 -4.47 29.73 -0.10
CA PRO A 48 -4.16 28.39 -0.58
C PRO A 48 -4.76 27.42 0.43
N GLU A 49 -5.65 26.54 -0.04
CA GLU A 49 -6.28 25.56 0.84
C GLU A 49 -5.16 24.84 1.60
N PRO A 50 -5.28 24.72 2.94
CA PRO A 50 -4.30 23.97 3.69
C PRO A 50 -4.20 22.57 3.08
N PRO A 51 -2.98 22.04 2.90
CA PRO A 51 -2.82 20.72 2.32
C PRO A 51 -3.64 19.70 3.12
N PRO A 52 -4.29 18.74 2.45
CA PRO A 52 -5.13 17.77 3.13
C PRO A 52 -4.35 17.06 4.23
N GLU A 53 -4.98 16.91 5.39
CA GLU A 53 -4.35 16.24 6.52
C GLU A 53 -4.00 14.79 6.16
N PRO A 54 -2.82 14.28 6.58
CA PRO A 54 -2.47 12.89 6.36
C PRO A 54 -3.48 11.95 7.02
N LEU A 55 -3.83 10.87 6.32
CA LEU A 55 -4.71 9.84 6.87
C LEU A 55 -3.94 8.90 7.79
N GLU A 56 -4.59 8.36 8.83
CA GLU A 56 -3.99 7.32 9.68
C GLU A 56 -3.86 5.97 8.95
N SER A 57 -4.83 5.66 8.09
CA SER A 57 -4.83 4.46 7.25
C SER A 57 -5.77 4.62 6.05
N CYS A 58 -5.62 3.76 5.03
CA CYS A 58 -6.57 3.75 3.92
C CYS A 58 -7.98 3.35 4.39
N LYS A 59 -8.08 2.47 5.40
CA LYS A 59 -9.35 2.07 6.01
C LYS A 59 -10.07 3.26 6.65
N TYR A 60 -9.35 4.06 7.43
CA TYR A 60 -9.91 5.29 8.02
C TYR A 60 -10.42 6.24 6.92
N GLY A 61 -9.59 6.52 5.91
CA GLY A 61 -10.00 7.40 4.80
C GLY A 61 -11.25 6.90 4.09
N PHE A 62 -11.33 5.59 3.82
CA PHE A 62 -12.52 4.97 3.22
C PHE A 62 -13.77 5.15 4.09
N GLU A 63 -13.66 4.96 5.40
CA GLU A 63 -14.77 5.14 6.34
C GLU A 63 -15.19 6.62 6.49
N ASP A 64 -14.24 7.54 6.32
CA ASP A 64 -14.47 9.00 6.28
C ASP A 64 -15.04 9.49 4.94
N GLY A 65 -15.14 8.60 3.94
CA GLY A 65 -15.81 8.86 2.67
C GLY A 65 -14.91 9.06 1.45
N GLU A 66 -13.61 8.80 1.58
CA GLU A 66 -12.71 8.72 0.43
C GLU A 66 -13.08 7.55 -0.49
N LYS A 67 -13.09 7.80 -1.80
CA LYS A 67 -13.53 6.82 -2.81
C LYS A 67 -12.53 6.61 -3.94
N ALA A 68 -11.54 7.49 -4.08
CA ALA A 68 -10.63 7.44 -5.22
C ALA A 68 -9.49 6.46 -4.95
N ASN A 69 -9.24 5.55 -5.89
CA ASN A 69 -8.02 4.73 -5.87
C ASN A 69 -6.82 5.58 -6.32
N LYS A 70 -5.95 5.95 -5.39
CA LYS A 70 -4.75 6.75 -5.64
C LYS A 70 -3.76 6.61 -4.49
N ASP A 71 -2.60 7.25 -4.59
CA ASP A 71 -1.76 7.45 -3.44
C ASP A 71 -2.33 8.51 -2.49
N TYR A 72 -2.36 8.14 -1.21
CA TYR A 72 -2.69 9.05 -0.12
C TYR A 72 -1.46 9.20 0.77
N VAL A 73 -1.26 10.41 1.31
CA VAL A 73 -0.23 10.61 2.34
C VAL A 73 -0.76 10.00 3.63
N LEU A 74 -0.16 8.91 4.06
CA LEU A 74 -0.45 8.27 5.34
C LEU A 74 0.54 8.76 6.39
N GLN A 75 0.04 9.02 7.59
CA GLN A 75 0.86 9.20 8.79
C GLN A 75 0.87 7.91 9.58
N VAL A 76 1.98 7.15 9.47
CA VAL A 76 2.08 5.80 10.04
C VAL A 76 2.72 5.76 11.43
N ASP A 77 3.33 6.86 11.84
CA ASP A 77 3.76 7.13 13.22
C ASP A 77 3.87 8.66 13.43
N GLU A 78 4.37 9.10 14.58
CA GLU A 78 4.50 10.52 14.94
C GLU A 78 5.35 11.34 13.94
N PHE A 79 6.33 10.71 13.29
CA PHE A 79 7.32 11.39 12.44
C PHE A 79 7.27 10.96 10.97
N THR A 80 6.67 9.81 10.67
CA THR A 80 6.70 9.19 9.35
C THR A 80 5.42 9.47 8.59
N LYS A 81 5.56 10.27 7.53
CA LYS A 81 4.52 10.54 6.52
C LYS A 81 4.99 10.07 5.17
N LEU A 82 4.18 9.29 4.47
CA LEU A 82 4.55 8.78 3.16
C LEU A 82 3.34 8.59 2.25
N PRO A 83 3.49 8.79 0.93
CA PRO A 83 2.47 8.45 -0.04
C PRO A 83 2.39 6.93 -0.23
N VAL A 84 1.20 6.37 -0.02
CA VAL A 84 0.90 4.94 -0.18
C VAL A 84 -0.33 4.79 -1.05
N TYR A 85 -0.27 3.87 -2.00
CA TYR A 85 -1.44 3.50 -2.79
C TYR A 85 -2.54 2.90 -1.89
N CYS A 86 -3.69 3.55 -1.88
CA CYS A 86 -4.92 3.05 -1.27
C CYS A 86 -5.89 2.61 -2.37
N ASN A 87 -6.42 1.40 -2.24
CA ASN A 87 -7.60 1.00 -3.01
C ASN A 87 -8.85 1.23 -2.15
N MET A 88 -9.57 2.31 -2.45
CA MET A 88 -10.71 2.82 -1.71
C MET A 88 -12.04 2.24 -2.16
N ASP A 89 -12.16 1.73 -3.39
CA ASP A 89 -13.46 1.22 -3.90
C ASP A 89 -13.55 -0.31 -3.98
N GLY A 90 -12.44 -1.02 -3.78
CA GLY A 90 -12.34 -2.48 -3.94
C GLY A 90 -12.31 -2.96 -5.39
N ALA A 91 -12.51 -2.05 -6.34
CA ALA A 91 -12.55 -2.37 -7.75
C ALA A 91 -11.17 -2.86 -8.19
N GLY A 92 -11.18 -3.98 -8.91
CA GLY A 92 -9.96 -4.61 -9.41
C GLY A 92 -9.22 -5.50 -8.40
N LEU A 93 -9.68 -5.59 -7.14
CA LEU A 93 -9.10 -6.52 -6.13
C LEU A 93 -9.86 -7.85 -6.00
N GLY A 94 -10.69 -8.20 -6.97
CA GLY A 94 -11.38 -9.49 -7.05
C GLY A 94 -12.09 -9.89 -5.75
N ASP A 95 -11.75 -11.06 -5.24
CA ASP A 95 -12.37 -11.68 -4.05
C ASP A 95 -12.12 -10.91 -2.74
N CYS A 96 -11.21 -9.93 -2.73
CA CYS A 96 -10.97 -9.11 -1.55
C CYS A 96 -12.18 -8.27 -1.18
N GLY A 97 -12.82 -7.67 -2.18
CA GLY A 97 -13.99 -6.81 -2.02
C GLY A 97 -13.78 -5.64 -1.05
N GLY A 98 -14.77 -4.74 -0.97
CA GLY A 98 -14.74 -3.59 -0.08
C GLY A 98 -13.59 -2.60 -0.33
N GLY A 99 -13.59 -1.49 0.40
CA GLY A 99 -12.62 -0.40 0.21
C GLY A 99 -11.67 -0.19 1.38
N GLY A 100 -10.66 0.65 1.19
CA GLY A 100 -9.72 1.04 2.25
C GLY A 100 -8.53 0.08 2.41
N TRP A 101 -8.12 -0.58 1.34
CA TRP A 101 -6.95 -1.46 1.33
C TRP A 101 -5.66 -0.65 1.25
N THR A 102 -4.73 -0.90 2.18
CA THR A 102 -3.41 -0.27 2.23
C THR A 102 -2.36 -1.16 1.59
N LEU A 103 -1.66 -0.69 0.55
CA LEU A 103 -0.52 -1.41 -0.03
C LEU A 103 0.64 -1.46 0.97
N VAL A 104 1.25 -2.62 1.15
CA VAL A 104 2.37 -2.81 2.08
C VAL A 104 3.63 -3.33 1.40
N MET A 105 3.48 -4.15 0.37
CA MET A 105 4.60 -4.75 -0.33
C MET A 105 4.23 -5.14 -1.77
N LYS A 106 5.20 -5.00 -2.67
CA LYS A 106 5.16 -5.50 -4.05
C LYS A 106 6.40 -6.35 -4.32
N ILE A 107 6.21 -7.54 -4.87
CA ILE A 107 7.27 -8.53 -5.07
C ILE A 107 7.33 -8.89 -6.55
N ASP A 108 8.53 -8.86 -7.13
CA ASP A 108 8.74 -9.31 -8.51
C ASP A 108 9.30 -10.73 -8.47
N GLY A 109 8.51 -11.71 -8.91
CA GLY A 109 8.88 -13.12 -8.86
C GLY A 109 10.18 -13.45 -9.58
N ALA A 110 10.55 -12.66 -10.59
CA ALA A 110 11.81 -12.81 -11.33
C ALA A 110 13.05 -12.29 -10.58
N LYS A 111 12.85 -11.69 -9.40
CA LYS A 111 13.91 -11.10 -8.58
C LYS A 111 14.06 -11.83 -7.26
N SER A 112 15.29 -11.88 -6.77
CA SER A 112 15.64 -12.52 -5.50
C SER A 112 15.49 -11.59 -4.28
N THR A 113 15.11 -10.33 -4.47
CA THR A 113 15.03 -9.29 -3.42
C THR A 113 14.20 -9.76 -2.23
N PHE A 114 13.02 -10.33 -2.49
CA PHE A 114 12.09 -10.75 -1.45
C PHE A 114 11.92 -12.27 -1.36
N LYS A 115 12.91 -13.06 -1.78
CA LYS A 115 12.89 -14.52 -1.57
C LYS A 115 12.73 -14.87 -0.09
N TYR A 116 12.34 -16.11 0.22
CA TYR A 116 12.02 -16.54 1.59
C TYR A 116 13.05 -16.09 2.64
N ASP A 117 14.34 -16.32 2.38
CA ASP A 117 15.41 -16.03 3.35
C ASP A 117 15.86 -14.56 3.38
N SER A 118 15.18 -13.67 2.64
CA SER A 118 15.51 -12.25 2.59
C SER A 118 15.35 -11.58 3.97
N PRO A 119 16.33 -10.77 4.41
CA PRO A 119 16.23 -10.05 5.68
C PRO A 119 15.09 -9.02 5.69
N PHE A 120 14.62 -8.60 4.51
CA PHE A 120 13.48 -7.68 4.37
C PHE A 120 12.19 -8.23 5.00
N TRP A 121 12.04 -9.54 5.21
CA TRP A 121 10.86 -10.08 5.92
C TRP A 121 10.88 -9.77 7.42
N SER A 122 12.07 -9.63 8.00
CA SER A 122 12.28 -9.49 9.45
C SER A 122 12.79 -8.12 9.90
N ASP A 123 13.28 -7.29 8.98
CA ASP A 123 13.72 -5.93 9.31
C ASP A 123 12.57 -4.90 9.20
N LYS A 124 12.84 -3.68 9.69
CA LYS A 124 11.98 -2.49 9.50
C LYS A 124 12.64 -1.50 8.54
N LYS A 125 13.14 -2.02 7.41
CA LYS A 125 13.78 -1.23 6.37
C LYS A 125 12.86 -1.11 5.14
N GLU A 126 12.82 0.09 4.58
CA GLU A 126 12.13 0.37 3.32
C GLU A 126 12.91 -0.17 2.13
N TYR A 127 12.19 -0.46 1.06
CA TYR A 127 12.76 -0.77 -0.24
C TYR A 127 11.94 -0.09 -1.33
N GLU A 128 12.58 0.76 -2.12
CA GLU A 128 11.97 1.47 -3.26
C GLU A 128 10.55 2.02 -2.97
N PRO A 129 10.37 2.89 -1.95
CA PRO A 129 9.05 3.36 -1.52
C PRO A 129 8.32 4.19 -2.59
N SER A 130 9.04 4.76 -3.56
CA SER A 130 8.47 5.43 -4.74
C SER A 130 7.55 4.51 -5.54
N ASN A 131 7.86 3.21 -5.61
CA ASN A 131 7.04 2.23 -6.30
C ASN A 131 5.73 1.93 -5.53
N GLY A 132 5.61 2.29 -4.26
CA GLY A 132 4.41 2.07 -3.44
C GLY A 132 3.24 3.03 -3.69
N ARG A 133 3.35 3.94 -4.67
CA ARG A 133 2.32 4.94 -5.01
C ARG A 133 1.27 4.43 -6.00
N ASN A 134 1.52 3.30 -6.65
CA ASN A 134 0.60 2.68 -7.60
C ASN A 134 0.86 1.17 -7.77
N LEU A 135 0.11 0.53 -8.66
CA LEU A 135 0.22 -0.90 -8.97
C LEU A 135 1.08 -1.23 -10.21
N ASP A 136 1.82 -0.25 -10.73
CA ASP A 136 2.75 -0.47 -11.83
C ASP A 136 3.88 -1.43 -11.42
N ALA A 137 4.60 -1.94 -12.43
CA ALA A 137 5.73 -2.83 -12.21
C ALA A 137 6.81 -2.12 -11.35
N GLY A 138 7.41 -2.88 -10.43
CA GLY A 138 8.41 -2.35 -9.50
C GLY A 138 8.20 -2.92 -8.09
N GLU A 139 9.27 -3.42 -7.51
CA GLU A 139 9.30 -3.94 -6.15
C GLU A 139 9.16 -2.80 -5.14
N THR A 140 8.50 -3.07 -4.01
CA THR A 140 8.46 -2.13 -2.89
C THR A 140 8.25 -2.84 -1.56
N LYS A 141 8.81 -2.27 -0.50
CA LYS A 141 8.45 -2.57 0.89
C LYS A 141 8.28 -1.24 1.62
N LEU A 142 7.07 -1.01 2.11
CA LEU A 142 6.69 0.25 2.74
C LEU A 142 6.68 0.13 4.27
N PRO A 143 6.84 1.25 5.01
CA PRO A 143 6.60 1.32 6.44
C PRO A 143 5.29 0.71 6.93
N THR A 144 4.23 0.80 6.11
CA THR A 144 2.94 0.16 6.37
C THR A 144 3.05 -1.36 6.59
N TYR A 145 4.10 -2.02 6.10
CA TYR A 145 4.41 -3.43 6.40
C TYR A 145 4.61 -3.71 7.89
N TRP A 146 5.18 -2.77 8.66
CA TRP A 146 5.48 -2.96 10.09
C TRP A 146 4.69 -2.04 11.03
N SER A 147 3.97 -1.07 10.49
CA SER A 147 3.22 -0.07 11.28
C SER A 147 1.71 -0.14 11.16
N THR A 148 1.16 -0.97 10.25
CA THR A 148 -0.29 -1.02 10.00
C THR A 148 -0.89 -2.28 10.61
N SER A 149 -1.76 -2.12 11.61
CA SER A 149 -2.61 -3.20 12.13
C SER A 149 -3.73 -3.52 11.15
N PHE A 150 -4.13 -4.79 11.08
CA PHE A 150 -5.18 -5.24 10.16
C PHE A 150 -5.92 -6.46 10.67
N THR A 151 -7.07 -6.72 10.05
CA THR A 151 -7.91 -7.91 10.26
C THR A 151 -7.99 -8.78 9.01
N LYS A 152 -7.63 -8.23 7.85
CA LYS A 152 -7.60 -8.95 6.57
C LYS A 152 -6.35 -8.62 5.77
N ILE A 153 -5.95 -9.58 4.96
CA ILE A 153 -4.89 -9.45 3.98
C ILE A 153 -5.49 -9.74 2.61
N CYS A 154 -5.25 -8.87 1.64
CA CYS A 154 -5.57 -9.11 0.24
C CYS A 154 -4.27 -9.44 -0.51
N LEU A 155 -4.21 -10.64 -1.06
CA LEU A 155 -3.06 -11.18 -1.77
C LEU A 155 -3.37 -11.20 -3.26
N GLY A 156 -2.55 -10.52 -4.06
CA GLY A 156 -2.73 -10.42 -5.50
C GLY A 156 -1.52 -10.93 -6.27
N MET A 157 -1.74 -11.61 -7.39
CA MET A 157 -0.70 -11.95 -8.34
C MET A 157 -1.09 -11.49 -9.74
N LYS A 158 -0.14 -10.90 -10.45
CA LYS A 158 -0.28 -10.52 -11.85
C LYS A 158 0.70 -11.29 -12.72
N VAL A 159 0.15 -11.96 -13.74
CA VAL A 159 0.89 -12.70 -14.76
C VAL A 159 0.44 -12.19 -16.13
N GLY A 160 1.36 -11.56 -16.86
CA GLY A 160 1.03 -10.85 -18.10
C GLY A 160 -0.01 -9.74 -17.85
N ALA A 161 -1.15 -9.84 -18.53
CA ALA A 161 -2.26 -8.88 -18.40
C ALA A 161 -3.28 -9.25 -17.32
N GLU A 162 -3.21 -10.48 -16.78
CA GLU A 162 -4.20 -10.99 -15.83
C GLU A 162 -3.76 -10.72 -14.40
N SER A 163 -4.68 -10.30 -13.53
CA SER A 163 -4.45 -10.15 -12.10
C SER A 163 -5.55 -10.86 -11.34
N LYS A 164 -5.18 -11.71 -10.39
CA LYS A 164 -6.11 -12.44 -9.52
C LYS A 164 -5.76 -12.19 -8.07
N PHE A 165 -6.79 -12.20 -7.24
CA PHE A 165 -6.70 -11.80 -5.85
C PHE A 165 -7.47 -12.78 -4.98
N ILE A 166 -6.95 -13.03 -3.78
CA ILE A 166 -7.62 -13.80 -2.73
C ILE A 166 -7.54 -13.03 -1.42
N VAL A 167 -8.54 -13.25 -0.57
CA VAL A 167 -8.61 -12.64 0.76
C VAL A 167 -8.30 -13.65 1.85
N LEU A 168 -7.56 -13.21 2.85
CA LEU A 168 -7.20 -13.98 4.02
C LEU A 168 -7.62 -13.19 5.27
N ASN A 169 -8.53 -13.77 6.06
CA ASN A 169 -8.95 -13.18 7.34
C ASN A 169 -7.92 -13.55 8.41
N GLN A 170 -7.08 -12.58 8.78
CA GLN A 170 -6.03 -12.75 9.79
C GLN A 170 -5.82 -11.41 10.49
N GLU A 171 -5.95 -11.44 11.81
CA GLU A 171 -5.67 -10.29 12.66
C GLU A 171 -4.19 -10.29 13.07
N ALA A 172 -3.54 -9.13 12.93
CA ALA A 172 -2.20 -8.90 13.45
C ALA A 172 -1.94 -7.40 13.64
N SER A 173 -0.96 -7.07 14.48
CA SER A 173 -0.51 -5.69 14.64
C SER A 173 0.28 -5.17 13.43
N SER A 174 0.88 -6.06 12.62
CA SER A 174 1.47 -5.77 11.31
C SER A 174 1.90 -7.07 10.61
N LEU A 175 2.29 -6.99 9.33
CA LEU A 175 2.84 -8.17 8.63
C LEU A 175 4.19 -8.54 9.21
N HIS A 176 4.96 -7.53 9.63
CA HIS A 176 6.22 -7.74 10.34
C HIS A 176 6.00 -8.60 11.60
N SER A 177 5.04 -8.28 12.46
CA SER A 177 4.81 -9.07 13.68
C SER A 177 4.31 -10.49 13.39
N LEU A 178 3.62 -10.68 12.26
CA LEU A 178 3.12 -11.98 11.83
C LEU A 178 4.18 -12.89 11.19
N ILE A 179 5.22 -12.31 10.57
CA ILE A 179 6.20 -13.05 9.75
C ILE A 179 7.60 -13.09 10.39
N ALA A 180 8.04 -12.02 11.05
CA ALA A 180 9.45 -11.79 11.38
C ALA A 180 10.06 -12.82 12.34
N ASP A 181 9.25 -13.47 13.17
CA ASP A 181 9.71 -14.50 14.11
C ASP A 181 9.97 -15.87 13.47
N GLY A 182 9.67 -16.01 12.17
CA GLY A 182 9.88 -17.24 11.41
C GLY A 182 8.97 -18.39 11.83
N GLN A 183 8.01 -18.19 12.73
CA GLN A 183 7.12 -19.25 13.19
C GLN A 183 6.07 -19.58 12.14
N TYR A 184 5.87 -20.88 11.91
CA TYR A 184 4.79 -21.37 11.06
C TYR A 184 3.44 -21.05 11.69
N ARG A 185 2.53 -20.48 10.89
CA ARG A 185 1.14 -20.22 11.28
C ARG A 185 0.21 -20.69 10.17
N GLN A 186 -0.63 -21.67 10.48
CA GLN A 186 -1.53 -22.27 9.52
C GLN A 186 -2.66 -21.31 9.11
N THR A 187 -3.01 -21.32 7.83
CA THR A 187 -4.25 -20.72 7.31
C THR A 187 -5.28 -21.78 6.96
N SER A 188 -6.48 -21.36 6.63
CA SER A 188 -7.60 -22.25 6.27
C SER A 188 -8.28 -21.82 4.97
N LEU A 189 -7.52 -21.27 4.02
CA LEU A 189 -8.05 -20.89 2.70
C LEU A 189 -8.33 -22.11 1.82
N GLY A 190 -7.52 -23.15 1.97
CA GLY A 190 -7.58 -24.34 1.16
C GLY A 190 -6.85 -24.20 -0.17
N ARG A 191 -6.46 -25.36 -0.69
CA ARG A 191 -5.67 -25.53 -1.91
C ARG A 191 -6.17 -24.74 -3.12
N GLU A 192 -7.47 -24.80 -3.39
CA GLU A 192 -8.02 -24.19 -4.61
C GLU A 192 -7.98 -22.66 -4.56
N ALA A 193 -8.10 -22.05 -3.38
CA ALA A 193 -7.93 -20.60 -3.25
C ALA A 193 -6.52 -20.16 -3.64
N TRP A 194 -5.48 -20.86 -3.18
CA TRP A 194 -4.10 -20.57 -3.57
C TRP A 194 -3.87 -20.75 -5.07
N LYS A 195 -4.42 -21.81 -5.66
CA LYS A 195 -4.35 -22.03 -7.12
C LYS A 195 -5.08 -20.95 -7.92
N ASN A 196 -6.13 -20.36 -7.37
CA ASN A 196 -6.86 -19.29 -8.03
C ASN A 196 -6.06 -17.98 -8.17
N LEU A 197 -4.89 -17.84 -7.55
CA LEU A 197 -4.02 -16.68 -7.76
C LEU A 197 -3.38 -16.65 -9.16
N ILE A 198 -3.23 -17.79 -9.84
CA ILE A 198 -2.57 -17.88 -11.15
C ILE A 198 -3.39 -18.77 -12.07
N SER A 199 -3.66 -18.31 -13.30
CA SER A 199 -4.28 -19.16 -14.33
C SER A 199 -3.38 -20.34 -14.66
N GLU A 200 -3.95 -21.54 -14.69
CA GLU A 200 -3.23 -22.80 -14.92
C GLU A 200 -2.12 -23.10 -13.88
N ALA A 201 -2.26 -22.58 -12.65
CA ALA A 201 -1.39 -22.95 -11.54
C ALA A 201 -1.39 -24.47 -11.32
N SER A 202 -0.22 -25.02 -11.01
CA SER A 202 -0.04 -26.43 -10.72
C SER A 202 0.49 -26.61 -9.30
N LEU A 203 -0.04 -27.60 -8.59
CA LEU A 203 0.46 -27.98 -7.28
C LEU A 203 0.39 -29.51 -7.17
N GLN A 204 1.34 -30.15 -6.50
CA GLN A 204 1.23 -31.58 -6.21
C GLN A 204 0.15 -31.81 -5.14
N GLN A 205 -0.57 -32.94 -5.23
CA GLN A 205 -1.91 -33.10 -4.63
C GLN A 205 -1.96 -33.25 -3.10
N LYS A 206 -0.84 -33.58 -2.45
CA LYS A 206 -0.79 -33.95 -1.04
C LYS A 206 0.05 -32.97 -0.23
N CYS A 207 0.21 -33.24 1.08
CA CYS A 207 0.72 -32.31 2.11
C CYS A 207 -0.16 -31.06 2.28
N ASN A 208 -0.29 -30.22 1.24
CA ASN A 208 -1.10 -28.98 1.20
C ASN A 208 -0.86 -28.07 2.41
N LYS A 209 0.39 -27.94 2.87
CA LYS A 209 0.73 -27.11 4.02
C LYS A 209 0.68 -25.65 3.61
N GLU A 210 -0.30 -24.93 4.13
CA GLU A 210 -0.55 -23.52 3.85
C GLU A 210 -0.33 -22.62 5.06
N GLY A 211 -0.07 -21.34 4.81
CA GLY A 211 -0.08 -20.27 5.79
C GLY A 211 1.12 -19.34 5.72
N PHE A 212 1.60 -18.92 6.89
CA PHE A 212 2.75 -18.05 7.06
C PHE A 212 3.99 -18.86 7.45
N ASN A 213 5.16 -18.46 6.94
CA ASN A 213 6.44 -19.15 7.15
C ASN A 213 6.34 -20.66 6.87
N VAL A 214 5.74 -21.01 5.74
CA VAL A 214 5.59 -22.39 5.30
C VAL A 214 6.93 -22.91 4.84
N VAL A 215 7.38 -24.00 5.46
CA VAL A 215 8.61 -24.70 5.10
C VAL A 215 8.35 -26.19 4.98
N SER A 216 9.04 -26.80 4.03
CA SER A 216 9.23 -28.26 4.03
C SER A 216 10.13 -28.67 5.19
N ASP A 217 10.02 -29.93 5.65
CA ASP A 217 10.76 -30.39 6.83
C ASP A 217 12.27 -30.48 6.56
N VAL A 218 12.66 -30.80 5.32
CA VAL A 218 14.07 -30.82 4.89
C VAL A 218 14.44 -29.45 4.30
N PRO A 219 15.64 -28.92 4.64
CA PRO A 219 16.14 -27.68 4.04
C PRO A 219 16.21 -27.74 2.51
N ASN A 220 16.17 -26.57 1.88
CA ASN A 220 16.26 -26.36 0.43
C ASN A 220 15.07 -26.85 -0.40
N PHE A 221 14.03 -27.44 0.20
CA PHE A 221 12.78 -27.73 -0.50
C PHE A 221 11.83 -26.53 -0.49
N SER A 222 10.70 -26.66 -1.20
CA SER A 222 9.73 -25.58 -1.36
C SER A 222 9.35 -24.96 -0.01
N LYS A 223 9.35 -23.63 0.00
CA LYS A 223 9.00 -22.77 1.14
C LYS A 223 8.38 -21.46 0.65
N ALA A 224 7.56 -20.84 1.49
CA ALA A 224 6.84 -19.60 1.21
C ALA A 224 6.63 -18.79 2.50
N ARG A 225 6.83 -17.47 2.45
CA ARG A 225 6.52 -16.60 3.60
C ARG A 225 5.03 -16.46 3.80
N ILE A 226 4.29 -16.40 2.69
CA ILE A 226 2.82 -16.47 2.66
C ILE A 226 2.47 -17.35 1.47
N GLY A 227 1.89 -18.53 1.69
CA GLY A 227 1.63 -19.44 0.57
C GLY A 227 1.21 -20.84 0.97
N ILE A 228 1.30 -21.74 0.00
CA ILE A 228 1.09 -23.18 0.14
C ILE A 228 2.25 -23.95 -0.48
N VAL A 229 2.65 -25.05 0.15
CA VAL A 229 3.53 -26.07 -0.44
C VAL A 229 2.77 -27.38 -0.62
N GLY A 230 3.04 -28.06 -1.73
CA GLY A 230 2.43 -29.32 -2.11
C GLY A 230 3.48 -30.38 -2.38
N ASN A 231 3.14 -31.63 -2.07
CA ASN A 231 3.98 -32.78 -2.33
C ASN A 231 3.17 -33.93 -2.96
N ASN A 232 3.85 -34.92 -3.57
CA ASN A 232 3.21 -36.16 -4.02
C ASN A 232 2.94 -37.13 -2.86
N GLU A 233 3.70 -37.03 -1.77
CA GLU A 233 3.51 -37.75 -0.51
C GLU A 233 2.66 -36.95 0.49
N ASN A 234 2.07 -37.66 1.47
CA ASN A 234 1.32 -37.02 2.55
C ASN A 234 2.20 -36.11 3.41
N ALA A 235 3.48 -36.45 3.54
CA ALA A 235 4.43 -35.68 4.32
C ALA A 235 4.95 -34.47 3.52
N CYS A 236 5.11 -33.35 4.21
CA CYS A 236 5.68 -32.11 3.68
C CYS A 236 7.21 -32.09 3.74
N THR A 237 7.85 -33.27 3.70
CA THR A 237 9.27 -33.41 3.99
C THR A 237 10.13 -32.89 2.85
N THR A 238 9.74 -33.19 1.61
CA THR A 238 10.44 -32.85 0.37
C THR A 238 9.47 -32.30 -0.67
N SER A 239 8.80 -31.18 -0.34
CA SER A 239 7.77 -30.63 -1.23
C SER A 239 8.40 -30.10 -2.53
N ASP A 240 7.90 -30.56 -3.68
CA ASP A 240 8.39 -30.16 -5.02
C ASP A 240 7.51 -29.11 -5.69
N SER A 241 6.51 -28.59 -4.99
CA SER A 241 5.61 -27.58 -5.54
C SER A 241 5.16 -26.56 -4.50
N ARG A 242 4.88 -25.35 -4.97
CA ARG A 242 4.44 -24.22 -4.14
C ARG A 242 3.71 -23.15 -4.96
N ILE A 243 2.88 -22.40 -4.27
CA ILE A 243 2.31 -21.13 -4.74
C ILE A 243 2.42 -20.13 -3.60
N GLY A 244 2.96 -18.94 -3.84
CA GLY A 244 2.98 -17.92 -2.79
C GLY A 244 3.90 -16.74 -3.03
N PHE A 245 4.08 -16.00 -1.95
CA PHE A 245 4.86 -14.77 -1.84
C PHE A 245 6.06 -15.03 -0.94
N GLY A 246 7.22 -14.49 -1.32
CA GLY A 246 8.47 -14.75 -0.63
C GLY A 246 8.84 -16.23 -0.65
N THR A 247 8.83 -16.81 -1.83
CA THR A 247 9.15 -18.21 -2.06
C THR A 247 10.64 -18.44 -2.29
N ALA A 248 11.08 -19.69 -2.12
CA ALA A 248 12.45 -20.15 -2.37
C ALA A 248 12.52 -21.69 -2.35
N GLY A 249 13.71 -22.24 -2.56
CA GLY A 249 13.99 -23.67 -2.54
C GLY A 249 13.61 -24.39 -3.84
N TYR A 250 13.76 -25.71 -3.83
CA TYR A 250 13.43 -26.62 -4.93
C TYR A 250 11.96 -26.44 -5.38
N PRO A 251 11.64 -26.46 -6.68
CA PRO A 251 12.53 -26.79 -7.80
C PRO A 251 13.44 -25.66 -8.32
N ASP A 252 13.10 -24.40 -8.04
CA ASP A 252 13.87 -23.23 -8.47
C ASP A 252 14.01 -22.22 -7.32
N ASP A 253 15.23 -21.94 -6.84
CA ASP A 253 15.45 -20.98 -5.74
C ASP A 253 15.30 -19.50 -6.16
N THR A 254 15.15 -19.23 -7.46
CA THR A 254 15.14 -17.86 -8.00
C THR A 254 13.75 -17.24 -8.05
N ASN A 255 12.70 -18.05 -8.21
CA ASN A 255 11.32 -17.58 -8.22
C ASN A 255 10.83 -17.22 -6.80
N SER A 256 10.73 -15.92 -6.53
CA SER A 256 10.37 -15.37 -5.21
C SER A 256 8.88 -15.10 -5.02
N CYS A 257 8.09 -15.14 -6.10
CA CYS A 257 6.65 -14.93 -6.06
C CYS A 257 6.00 -15.56 -7.30
N GLY A 258 5.07 -16.49 -7.09
CA GLY A 258 4.36 -17.15 -8.17
C GLY A 258 4.11 -18.62 -7.89
N ASN A 259 4.24 -19.45 -8.93
CA ASN A 259 4.01 -20.89 -8.87
C ASN A 259 5.23 -21.68 -9.37
N GLU A 260 5.64 -22.67 -8.58
CA GLU A 260 6.58 -23.71 -8.97
C GLU A 260 5.95 -25.09 -8.75
N ALA A 261 6.14 -26.00 -9.68
CA ALA A 261 5.76 -27.40 -9.55
C ALA A 261 6.67 -28.28 -10.42
N LYS A 262 7.29 -29.28 -9.81
CA LYS A 262 8.11 -30.27 -10.49
C LYS A 262 7.67 -31.69 -10.16
N HIS A 263 8.00 -32.62 -11.04
CA HIS A 263 7.59 -34.02 -10.92
C HIS A 263 6.05 -34.17 -10.96
N GLY A 264 5.41 -33.35 -11.81
CA GLY A 264 3.96 -33.30 -11.97
C GLY A 264 3.27 -32.26 -11.08
N GLY A 265 2.02 -32.56 -10.76
CA GLY A 265 1.02 -31.62 -10.23
C GLY A 265 -0.29 -31.80 -10.98
N ASP A 266 -1.39 -31.20 -10.52
CA ASP A 266 -2.67 -31.26 -11.26
C ASP A 266 -2.57 -30.75 -12.70
N LYS A 267 -1.68 -29.78 -12.95
CA LYS A 267 -1.49 -29.16 -14.26
C LYS A 267 -0.09 -29.41 -14.83
N GLY A 268 0.58 -30.47 -14.38
CA GLY A 268 1.93 -30.84 -14.79
C GLY A 268 3.02 -29.93 -14.21
N ASP A 269 4.24 -30.04 -14.74
CA ASP A 269 5.34 -29.17 -14.34
C ASP A 269 5.03 -27.71 -14.72
N LYS A 270 5.27 -26.78 -13.79
CA LYS A 270 5.07 -25.35 -13.98
C LYS A 270 6.19 -24.56 -13.31
N SER A 271 6.62 -23.50 -13.97
CA SER A 271 7.39 -22.41 -13.39
C SER A 271 6.78 -21.13 -13.93
N THR A 272 6.25 -20.30 -13.03
CA THR A 272 5.53 -19.08 -13.37
C THR A 272 5.87 -18.03 -12.34
N GLU A 273 6.61 -17.03 -12.76
CA GLU A 273 6.90 -15.83 -11.98
C GLU A 273 5.71 -14.87 -12.08
N ALA A 274 5.39 -14.21 -10.98
CA ALA A 274 4.30 -13.26 -10.91
C ALA A 274 4.75 -11.97 -10.22
N MET A 275 4.13 -10.87 -10.62
CA MET A 275 4.17 -9.65 -9.82
C MET A 275 3.17 -9.79 -8.66
N GLY A 276 3.69 -9.92 -7.45
CA GLY A 276 2.92 -10.05 -6.23
C GLY A 276 2.56 -8.70 -5.61
N TYR A 277 1.33 -8.58 -5.11
CA TYR A 277 0.83 -7.44 -4.36
C TYR A 277 0.29 -7.93 -3.01
N ILE A 278 0.66 -7.24 -1.93
CA ILE A 278 0.14 -7.51 -0.60
C ILE A 278 -0.50 -6.22 -0.09
N PHE A 279 -1.78 -6.31 0.27
CA PHE A 279 -2.51 -5.24 0.94
C PHE A 279 -3.07 -5.70 2.27
N VAL A 280 -3.36 -4.75 3.14
CA VAL A 280 -3.97 -5.00 4.45
C VAL A 280 -5.15 -4.06 4.71
N GLN A 281 -6.13 -4.53 5.50
CA GLN A 281 -7.35 -3.80 5.90
C GLN A 281 -7.75 -4.12 7.34
#